data_AF-A0EE94-F1
#
_entry.id   AF-A0EE94-F1
#
_cell.length_a   1.000
_cell.length_b   1.000
_cell.length_c   1.000
_cell.angle_alpha   90.00
_cell.angle_beta   90.00
_cell.angle_gamma   90.00
#
_symmetry.space_group_name_H-M   'P 1'
#
loop_
_entity.id
_entity.type
_entity.pdbx_description
1 polymer ?
#
loop_
_entity_poly.entity_id
_entity_poly.type
_entity_poly.pdbx_seq_one_letter_code
_entity_poly.pdbx_strand_id
1 'polypeptide(L)'
;MNQNVDSKKGLEEYLAIMLERATVEENYAKALSKLEQQIEKSNLIFMREQLINQLKNKIIWIENFVELIRAEIASQVRETLNQQNQISIKIIEDIKQLEEVLMDRNGQVMAARMDYKLKMKDYEQSAILDMVYQYSFDVPEDQTIKQICKTQYVSIECSKLKKQYQLQTIAYNEFLDVYKTKMESYLFQMEEFEQTKLLIQKDTLLKVFLMEVQMQKQQFQEIEKFNEQIKNTNIQDVIESFIMKYYRPDYHPNQLEFKDYSSFLINEIESIKSQEYHKLKDLIKAYSETFYNIFSDVIEKNNQQSIEKQDLDSLLNGESIQGLFKCFLIHVNSILNDGQFQHDQTIIELLKSNTQNKLLWLIALEIYADKNNYRVPNAKAYESILKWSQTLIDFCSEISDATPLRKLITLSSLLHISVQNKKHYLMHSLKNNQVFNQSDFIEANIIEATYDGLVEEVKEEPNQIERIKRQKINFFTQISKICFTLLIFNSNKSIRNYSDKYLKLLKVAANAVQDLTFQIESYKQL
;
A
#
# COMPACT_ATOMS: atom_id res chain seq x y z
N MET A 1 29.29 31.20 43.06
CA MET A 1 28.33 31.52 41.97
C MET A 1 28.39 30.52 40.81
N ASN A 2 29.57 30.13 40.30
CA ASN A 2 29.64 29.21 39.14
C ASN A 2 29.03 27.80 39.38
N GLN A 3 29.19 27.21 40.58
CA GLN A 3 28.65 25.87 40.87
C GLN A 3 27.12 25.76 40.82
N ASN A 4 26.38 26.83 41.15
CA ASN A 4 24.91 26.81 41.13
C ASN A 4 24.36 26.97 39.70
N VAL A 5 25.11 27.69 38.85
CA VAL A 5 24.83 27.79 37.41
C VAL A 5 25.11 26.45 36.71
N ASP A 6 26.20 25.77 37.08
CA ASP A 6 26.54 24.44 36.55
C ASP A 6 25.54 23.36 37.02
N SER A 7 25.08 23.43 38.28
CA SER A 7 24.05 22.53 38.83
C SER A 7 22.72 22.65 38.08
N LYS A 8 22.26 23.87 37.79
CA LYS A 8 21.07 24.14 36.97
C LYS A 8 21.24 23.60 35.55
N LYS A 9 22.38 23.90 34.92
CA LYS A 9 22.68 23.45 33.56
C LYS A 9 22.62 21.93 33.45
N GLY A 10 23.09 21.20 34.46
CA GLY A 10 23.03 19.74 34.50
C GLY A 10 21.61 19.15 34.51
N LEU A 11 20.64 19.77 35.21
CA LEU A 11 19.24 19.32 35.17
C LEU A 11 18.53 19.70 33.87
N GLU A 12 18.83 20.88 33.30
CA GLU A 12 18.29 21.31 32.01
C GLU A 12 18.79 20.41 30.88
N GLU A 13 20.08 20.08 30.88
CA GLU A 13 20.69 19.12 29.95
C GLU A 13 20.10 17.71 30.12
N TYR A 14 19.93 17.26 31.37
CA TYR A 14 19.26 15.99 31.67
C TYR A 14 17.82 15.95 31.11
N LEU A 15 17.04 16.99 31.36
CA LEU A 15 15.68 17.12 30.84
C LEU A 15 15.67 17.12 29.30
N ALA A 16 16.60 17.85 28.68
CA ALA A 16 16.71 17.90 27.23
C ALA A 16 17.00 16.52 26.63
N ILE A 17 17.94 15.77 27.20
CA ILE A 17 18.27 14.39 26.78
C ILE A 17 17.04 13.48 26.89
N MET A 18 16.29 13.56 27.99
CA MET A 18 15.08 12.75 28.18
C MET A 18 14.00 13.11 27.14
N LEU A 19 13.77 14.39 26.89
CA LEU A 19 12.80 14.83 25.88
C LEU A 19 13.22 14.47 24.45
N GLU A 20 14.51 14.52 24.15
CA GLU A 20 15.06 14.04 22.88
C GLU A 20 14.82 12.55 22.72
N ARG A 21 15.13 11.76 23.75
CA ARG A 21 14.88 10.32 23.78
C ARG A 21 13.40 9.99 23.53
N ALA A 22 12.49 10.68 24.22
CA ALA A 22 11.05 10.51 24.01
C ALA A 22 10.62 10.87 22.57
N THR A 23 11.26 11.87 21.95
CA THR A 23 10.96 12.26 20.57
C THR A 23 11.45 11.21 19.56
N VAL A 24 12.61 10.61 19.80
CA VAL A 24 13.12 9.49 18.98
C VAL A 24 12.17 8.30 19.06
N GLU A 25 11.74 7.94 20.26
CA GLU A 25 10.81 6.82 20.47
C GLU A 25 9.42 7.08 19.87
N GLU A 26 8.90 8.30 19.98
CA GLU A 26 7.65 8.69 19.31
C GLU A 26 7.75 8.54 17.79
N ASN A 27 8.87 8.97 17.20
CA ASN A 27 9.10 8.81 15.77
C ASN A 27 9.20 7.34 15.37
N TYR A 28 9.79 6.50 16.23
CA TYR A 28 9.84 5.05 16.02
C TYR A 28 8.43 4.43 16.09
N ALA A 29 7.61 4.79 17.08
CA ALA A 29 6.21 4.35 17.16
C ALA A 29 5.40 4.74 15.91
N LYS A 30 5.55 5.98 15.43
CA LYS A 30 4.92 6.45 14.18
C LYS A 30 5.36 5.65 12.97
N ALA A 31 6.64 5.28 12.89
CA ALA A 31 7.15 4.43 11.81
C ALA A 31 6.56 3.01 11.88
N LEU A 32 6.45 2.43 13.07
CA LEU A 32 5.82 1.13 13.27
C LEU A 32 4.32 1.15 12.94
N SER A 33 3.59 2.21 13.29
CA SER A 33 2.17 2.35 12.91
C SER A 33 1.99 2.43 11.39
N LYS A 34 2.88 3.14 10.68
CA LYS A 34 2.86 3.13 9.20
C LYS A 34 3.10 1.73 8.63
N LEU A 35 4.03 0.97 9.23
CA LEU A 35 4.32 -0.41 8.82
C LEU A 35 3.12 -1.34 9.08
N GLU A 36 2.48 -1.21 10.24
CA GLU A 36 1.27 -1.93 10.61
C GLU A 36 0.14 -1.71 9.59
N GLN A 37 -0.13 -0.46 9.21
CA GLN A 37 -1.11 -0.11 8.18
C GLN A 37 -0.75 -0.67 6.79
N GLN A 38 0.53 -0.74 6.44
CA GLN A 38 0.97 -1.31 5.17
C GLN A 38 0.74 -2.83 5.13
N ILE A 39 1.04 -3.53 6.23
CA ILE A 39 0.79 -4.96 6.37
C ILE A 39 -0.71 -5.25 6.35
N GLU A 40 -1.51 -4.40 6.98
CA GLU A 40 -2.97 -4.49 6.93
C GLU A 40 -3.55 -4.27 5.52
N LYS A 41 -2.88 -3.53 4.65
CA LYS A 41 -3.32 -3.37 3.25
C LYS A 41 -2.77 -4.44 2.33
N SER A 42 -1.88 -5.30 2.82
CA SER A 42 -1.25 -6.34 2.01
C SER A 42 -2.15 -7.56 1.81
N ASN A 43 -1.95 -8.25 0.69
CA ASN A 43 -2.63 -9.51 0.36
C ASN A 43 -2.08 -10.72 1.17
N LEU A 44 -1.26 -10.49 2.20
CA LEU A 44 -0.82 -11.54 3.11
C LEU A 44 -2.02 -12.02 3.93
N ILE A 45 -2.39 -13.28 3.76
CA ILE A 45 -3.48 -13.93 4.51
C ILE A 45 -2.92 -14.66 5.73
N PHE A 46 -1.73 -15.24 5.60
CA PHE A 46 -1.09 -16.05 6.63
C PHE A 46 -0.43 -15.19 7.71
N MET A 47 -0.72 -15.45 9.00
CA MET A 47 -0.14 -14.80 10.19
C MET A 47 -0.29 -13.27 10.28
N ARG A 48 -1.00 -12.64 9.34
CA ARG A 48 -1.12 -11.18 9.22
C ARG A 48 -1.68 -10.55 10.49
N GLU A 49 -2.79 -11.07 11.00
CA GLU A 49 -3.44 -10.54 12.20
C GLU A 49 -2.53 -10.64 13.43
N GLN A 50 -1.78 -11.73 13.57
CA GLN A 50 -0.85 -11.91 14.70
C GLN A 50 0.32 -10.93 14.60
N LEU A 51 0.84 -10.72 13.39
CA LEU A 51 1.94 -9.77 13.16
C LEU A 51 1.48 -8.32 13.38
N ILE A 52 0.25 -7.98 12.99
CA ILE A 52 -0.39 -6.70 13.31
C ILE A 52 -0.57 -6.53 14.82
N ASN A 53 -1.07 -7.55 15.53
CA ASN A 53 -1.28 -7.49 16.98
C ASN A 53 0.05 -7.30 17.74
N GLN A 54 1.11 -7.97 17.29
CA GLN A 54 2.47 -7.78 17.84
C GLN A 54 2.98 -6.35 17.64
N LEU A 55 2.78 -5.79 16.44
CA LEU A 55 3.13 -4.40 16.17
C LEU A 55 2.31 -3.42 17.02
N LYS A 56 1.00 -3.64 17.15
CA LYS A 56 0.12 -2.81 17.99
C LYS A 56 0.53 -2.82 19.45
N ASN A 57 0.80 -3.99 20.02
CA ASN A 57 1.29 -4.10 21.39
C ASN A 57 2.60 -3.32 21.57
N LYS A 58 3.55 -3.49 20.63
CA LYS A 58 4.82 -2.77 20.67
C LYS A 58 4.65 -1.25 20.58
N ILE A 59 3.74 -0.77 19.73
CA ILE A 59 3.41 0.66 19.59
C ILE A 59 2.87 1.20 20.92
N ILE A 60 1.85 0.56 21.51
CA ILE A 60 1.26 0.98 22.78
C ILE A 60 2.32 1.10 23.88
N TRP A 61 3.26 0.15 23.93
CA TRP A 61 4.36 0.19 24.91
C TRP A 61 5.32 1.36 24.70
N ILE A 62 5.70 1.63 23.46
CA ILE A 62 6.56 2.77 23.14
C ILE A 62 5.83 4.08 23.48
N GLU A 63 4.53 4.16 23.19
CA GLU A 63 3.71 5.32 23.56
C GLU A 63 3.64 5.52 25.08
N ASN A 64 3.43 4.44 25.85
CA ASN A 64 3.48 4.50 27.32
C ASN A 64 4.86 4.95 27.84
N PHE A 65 5.95 4.53 27.20
CA PHE A 65 7.31 4.96 27.56
C PHE A 65 7.52 6.45 27.27
N VAL A 66 7.05 6.93 26.12
CA VAL A 66 7.07 8.36 25.77
C VAL A 66 6.24 9.18 26.75
N GLU A 67 5.07 8.68 27.14
CA GLU A 67 4.19 9.32 28.12
C GLU A 67 4.84 9.38 29.50
N LEU A 68 5.46 8.30 29.97
CA LEU A 68 6.25 8.30 31.22
C LEU A 68 7.30 9.42 31.21
N ILE A 69 8.05 9.55 30.12
CA ILE A 69 9.07 10.60 30.02
C ILE A 69 8.45 11.99 30.01
N ARG A 70 7.44 12.23 29.17
CA ARG A 70 6.91 13.58 28.93
C ARG A 70 5.96 14.07 30.02
N ALA A 71 5.10 13.19 30.54
CA ALA A 71 4.08 13.53 31.51
C ALA A 71 4.59 13.43 32.95
N GLU A 72 5.38 12.40 33.26
CA GLU A 72 5.85 12.16 34.63
C GLU A 72 7.25 12.73 34.87
N ILE A 73 8.28 12.22 34.16
CA ILE A 73 9.68 12.57 34.42
C ILE A 73 9.93 14.05 34.13
N ALA A 74 9.51 14.53 32.96
CA ALA A 74 9.72 15.93 32.57
C ALA A 74 8.97 16.90 33.49
N SER A 75 7.80 16.52 33.98
CA SER A 75 7.04 17.32 34.94
C SER A 75 7.76 17.41 36.28
N GLN A 76 8.16 16.25 36.85
CA GLN A 76 8.91 16.18 38.10
C GLN A 76 10.20 17.00 38.04
N VAL A 77 10.99 16.83 36.99
CA VAL A 77 12.26 17.56 36.80
C VAL A 77 12.03 19.08 36.68
N ARG A 78 11.00 19.52 35.95
CA ARG A 78 10.66 20.95 35.82
C ARG A 78 10.22 21.55 37.15
N GLU A 79 9.42 20.83 37.92
CA GLU A 79 8.96 21.28 39.23
C GLU A 79 10.15 21.49 40.18
N THR A 80 11.05 20.51 40.27
CA THR A 80 12.28 20.62 41.06
C THR A 80 13.14 21.79 40.62
N LEU A 81 13.30 21.99 39.30
CA LEU A 81 14.12 23.07 38.75
C LEU A 81 13.55 24.45 39.11
N ASN A 82 12.23 24.60 39.07
CA ASN A 82 11.55 25.84 39.46
C ASN A 82 11.69 26.11 40.96
N GLN A 83 11.51 25.08 41.80
CA GLN A 83 11.69 25.20 43.25
C GLN A 83 13.14 25.57 43.61
N GLN A 84 14.13 24.90 43.01
CA GLN A 84 15.55 25.19 43.21
C GLN A 84 15.89 26.64 42.82
N ASN A 85 15.38 27.13 41.68
CA ASN A 85 15.63 28.51 41.25
C ASN A 85 15.07 29.54 42.24
N GLN A 86 13.83 29.36 42.69
CA GLN A 86 13.18 30.29 43.62
C GLN A 86 13.96 30.37 44.94
N ILE A 87 14.38 29.23 45.46
CA ILE A 87 15.07 29.16 46.75
C ILE A 87 16.50 29.66 46.62
N SER A 88 17.21 29.32 45.54
CA SER A 88 18.55 29.84 45.30
C SER A 88 18.57 31.36 45.19
N ILE A 89 17.58 31.97 44.52
CA ILE A 89 17.49 33.44 44.42
C ILE A 89 17.32 34.04 45.82
N LYS A 90 16.39 33.49 46.61
CA LYS A 90 16.12 33.95 47.97
C LYS A 90 17.35 33.84 48.88
N ILE A 91 18.04 32.71 48.87
CA ILE A 91 19.26 32.52 49.69
C ILE A 91 20.36 33.49 49.25
N ILE A 92 20.54 33.72 47.95
CA ILE A 92 21.55 34.69 47.46
C ILE A 92 21.22 36.11 47.90
N GLU A 93 19.95 36.52 47.85
CA GLU A 93 19.51 37.83 48.32
C GLU A 93 19.73 37.98 49.83
N ASP A 94 19.37 36.98 50.61
CA ASP A 94 19.58 36.95 52.05
C ASP A 94 21.07 37.03 52.42
N ILE A 95 21.94 36.27 51.72
CA ILE A 95 23.40 36.30 51.93
C ILE A 95 23.94 37.69 51.62
N LYS A 96 23.52 38.34 50.53
CA LYS A 96 23.96 39.70 50.20
C LYS A 96 23.59 40.71 51.29
N GLN A 97 22.35 40.66 51.77
CA GLN A 97 21.92 41.53 52.88
C GLN A 97 22.76 41.27 54.14
N LEU A 98 23.08 40.02 54.43
CA LEU A 98 23.90 39.65 55.57
C LEU A 98 25.35 40.14 55.42
N GLU A 99 25.92 40.03 54.22
CA GLU A 99 27.26 40.54 53.88
C GLU A 99 27.34 42.07 53.96
N GLU A 100 26.31 42.78 53.49
CA GLU A 100 26.22 44.25 53.62
C GLU A 100 26.27 44.67 55.10
N VAL A 101 25.47 44.04 55.96
CA VAL A 101 25.47 44.32 57.41
C VAL A 101 26.84 44.01 58.02
N LEU A 102 27.49 42.92 57.61
CA LEU A 102 28.84 42.57 58.08
C LEU A 102 29.87 43.64 57.67
N MET A 103 29.83 44.09 56.41
CA MET A 103 30.72 45.11 55.88
C MET A 103 30.52 46.46 56.58
N ASP A 104 29.28 46.86 56.83
CA ASP A 104 28.96 48.09 57.56
C ASP A 104 29.52 48.07 58.99
N ARG A 105 29.34 46.94 59.70
CA ARG A 105 29.88 46.76 61.06
C ARG A 105 31.40 46.77 61.06
N ASN A 106 32.05 46.11 60.10
CA ASN A 106 33.50 46.18 59.94
C ASN A 106 33.98 47.61 59.64
N GLY A 107 33.24 48.36 58.83
CA GLY A 107 33.48 49.79 58.57
C GLY A 107 33.44 50.63 59.85
N GLN A 108 32.45 50.40 60.72
CA GLN A 108 32.34 51.06 62.04
C GLN A 108 33.53 50.75 62.95
N VAL A 109 33.99 49.50 62.98
CA VAL A 109 35.18 49.08 63.75
C VAL A 109 36.44 49.76 63.22
N MET A 110 36.64 49.77 61.90
CA MET A 110 37.82 50.37 61.28
C MET A 110 37.86 51.89 61.48
N ALA A 111 36.72 52.57 61.35
CA ALA A 111 36.61 54.00 61.63
C ALA A 111 36.93 54.31 63.10
N ALA A 112 36.28 53.63 64.05
CA ALA A 112 36.53 53.84 65.48
C ALA A 112 37.99 53.52 65.88
N ARG A 113 38.60 52.51 65.24
CA ARG A 113 40.02 52.16 65.44
C ARG A 113 40.94 53.27 64.93
N MET A 114 40.63 53.85 63.77
CA MET A 114 41.40 54.94 63.18
C MET A 114 41.33 56.20 64.04
N ASP A 115 40.13 56.60 64.45
CA ASP A 115 39.91 57.76 65.34
C ASP A 115 40.67 57.60 66.66
N TYR A 116 40.58 56.42 67.29
CA TYR A 116 41.34 56.11 68.50
C TYR A 116 42.85 56.20 68.27
N LYS A 117 43.37 55.62 67.17
CA LYS A 117 44.81 55.65 66.88
C LYS A 117 45.33 57.07 66.65
N LEU A 118 44.58 57.89 65.91
CA LEU A 118 44.94 59.29 65.67
C LEU A 118 44.98 60.05 67.00
N LYS A 119 43.94 59.90 67.83
CA LYS A 119 43.91 60.57 69.13
C LYS A 119 44.96 60.07 70.12
N MET A 120 45.30 58.78 70.07
CA MET A 120 46.38 58.21 70.86
C MET A 120 47.73 58.82 70.47
N LYS A 121 47.97 59.04 69.17
CA LYS A 121 49.16 59.74 68.68
C LYS A 121 49.20 61.19 69.17
N ASP A 122 48.07 61.91 69.12
CA ASP A 122 47.97 63.27 69.66
C ASP A 122 48.25 63.34 71.16
N TYR A 123 47.78 62.31 71.91
CA TYR A 123 48.07 62.16 73.33
C TYR A 123 49.56 61.94 73.58
N GLU A 124 50.20 61.01 72.86
CA GLU A 124 51.64 60.74 72.97
C GLU A 124 52.46 62.00 72.67
N GLN A 125 52.11 62.73 71.61
CA GLN A 125 52.76 64.00 71.27
C GLN A 125 52.56 65.07 72.35
N SER A 126 51.35 65.19 72.90
CA SER A 126 51.06 66.17 73.97
C SER A 126 51.76 65.81 75.28
N ALA A 127 51.85 64.53 75.62
CA ALA A 127 52.57 64.04 76.80
C ALA A 127 54.09 64.25 76.68
N ILE A 128 54.66 64.09 75.47
CA ILE A 128 56.06 64.43 75.21
C ILE A 128 56.28 65.94 75.40
N LEU A 129 55.38 66.78 74.89
CA LEU A 129 55.47 68.24 75.07
C LEU A 129 55.32 68.66 76.53
N ASP A 130 54.45 68.00 77.31
CA ASP A 130 54.35 68.23 78.76
C ASP A 130 55.70 67.97 79.44
N MET A 131 56.37 66.86 79.13
CA MET A 131 57.72 66.57 79.65
C MET A 131 58.71 67.65 79.24
N VAL A 132 58.73 68.05 77.96
CA VAL A 132 59.64 69.09 77.46
C VAL A 132 59.42 70.41 78.21
N TYR A 133 58.17 70.83 78.41
CA TYR A 133 57.84 72.08 79.11
C TYR A 133 58.16 72.01 80.60
N GLN A 134 57.98 70.85 81.24
CA GLN A 134 58.36 70.64 82.64
C GLN A 134 59.87 70.73 82.88
N TYR A 135 60.69 70.31 81.91
CA TYR A 135 62.15 70.31 82.04
C TYR A 135 62.85 71.54 81.41
N SER A 136 62.11 72.45 80.78
CA SER A 136 62.67 73.65 80.13
C SER A 136 62.62 74.86 81.09
N PHE A 137 63.77 75.49 81.35
CA PHE A 137 63.86 76.66 82.23
C PHE A 137 63.31 77.95 81.60
N ASP A 138 63.15 77.99 80.28
CA ASP A 138 62.78 79.19 79.51
C ASP A 138 61.27 79.31 79.23
N VAL A 139 60.45 78.35 79.69
CA VAL A 139 59.00 78.31 79.42
C VAL A 139 58.23 78.89 80.61
N PRO A 140 57.35 79.90 80.41
CA PRO A 140 56.53 80.46 81.49
C PRO A 140 55.58 79.43 82.12
N GLU A 141 55.38 79.48 83.44
CA GLU A 141 54.50 78.58 84.19
C GLU A 141 53.07 78.52 83.61
N ASP A 142 52.52 79.65 83.19
CA ASP A 142 51.20 79.73 82.55
C ASP A 142 51.09 78.89 81.27
N GLN A 143 52.18 78.76 80.50
CA GLN A 143 52.21 77.93 79.29
C GLN A 143 52.30 76.45 79.65
N THR A 144 53.06 76.10 80.69
CA THR A 144 53.15 74.73 81.23
C THR A 144 51.80 74.24 81.76
N ILE A 145 51.09 75.08 82.52
CA ILE A 145 49.75 74.75 83.04
C ILE A 145 48.76 74.55 81.88
N LYS A 146 48.74 75.43 80.87
CA LYS A 146 47.87 75.27 79.69
C LYS A 146 48.14 73.98 78.92
N GLN A 147 49.41 73.59 78.79
CA GLN A 147 49.83 72.38 78.10
C GLN A 147 49.39 71.13 78.88
N ILE A 148 49.54 71.11 80.21
CA ILE A 148 49.00 70.05 81.09
C ILE A 148 47.48 69.92 80.94
N CYS A 149 46.73 71.04 80.97
CA CYS A 149 45.28 71.02 80.77
C CYS A 149 44.89 70.45 79.39
N LYS A 150 45.65 70.79 78.34
CA LYS A 150 45.45 70.25 76.99
C LYS A 150 45.69 68.74 76.96
N THR A 151 46.76 68.25 77.59
CA THR A 151 47.07 66.82 77.66
C THR A 151 46.02 66.04 78.46
N GLN A 152 45.53 66.59 79.57
CA GLN A 152 44.41 66.00 80.32
C GLN A 152 43.13 65.92 79.48
N TYR A 153 42.80 66.96 78.72
CA TYR A 153 41.66 66.95 77.82
C TYR A 153 41.79 65.87 76.73
N VAL A 154 42.95 65.80 76.07
CA VAL A 154 43.24 64.79 75.04
C VAL A 154 43.22 63.36 75.62
N SER A 155 43.69 63.17 76.86
CA SER A 155 43.63 61.88 77.58
C SER A 155 42.19 61.41 77.83
N ILE A 156 41.31 62.32 78.24
CA ILE A 156 39.88 62.02 78.45
C ILE A 156 39.22 61.64 77.11
N GLU A 157 39.50 62.38 76.04
CA GLU A 157 38.97 62.11 74.70
C GLU A 157 39.48 60.77 74.15
N CYS A 158 40.78 60.48 74.32
CA CYS A 158 41.39 59.20 73.97
C CYS A 158 40.73 58.03 74.71
N SER A 159 40.47 58.19 76.01
CA SER A 159 39.76 57.18 76.83
C SER A 159 38.32 56.94 76.37
N LYS A 160 37.62 58.00 75.92
CA LYS A 160 36.26 57.89 75.35
C LYS A 160 36.29 57.12 74.02
N LEU A 161 37.21 57.48 73.11
CA LEU A 161 37.35 56.80 71.81
C LEU A 161 37.79 55.34 71.97
N LYS A 162 38.65 55.04 72.97
CA LYS A 162 39.02 53.66 73.33
C LYS A 162 37.79 52.82 73.71
N LYS A 163 36.91 53.36 74.56
CA LYS A 163 35.66 52.68 74.95
C LYS A 163 34.74 52.50 73.74
N GLN A 164 34.61 53.51 72.87
CA GLN A 164 33.81 53.42 71.66
C GLN A 164 34.33 52.33 70.71
N TYR A 165 35.65 52.27 70.48
CA TYR A 165 36.28 51.21 69.69
C TYR A 165 36.03 49.82 70.28
N GLN A 166 36.15 49.67 71.60
CA GLN A 166 35.86 48.41 72.29
C GLN A 166 34.39 47.99 72.12
N LEU A 167 33.44 48.90 72.29
CA LEU A 167 32.01 48.62 72.08
C LEU A 167 31.71 48.19 70.65
N GLN A 168 32.28 48.87 69.65
CA GLN A 168 32.11 48.49 68.25
C GLN A 168 32.73 47.12 67.94
N THR A 169 33.87 46.80 68.56
CA THR A 169 34.52 45.49 68.41
C THR A 169 33.68 44.37 69.01
N ILE A 170 33.08 44.59 70.19
CA ILE A 170 32.17 43.62 70.83
C ILE A 170 30.94 43.40 69.93
N ALA A 171 30.29 44.46 69.48
CA ALA A 171 29.12 44.36 68.60
C ALA A 171 29.43 43.65 67.27
N TYR A 172 30.62 43.87 66.70
CA TYR A 172 31.07 43.15 65.51
C TYR A 172 31.28 41.66 65.78
N ASN A 173 31.93 41.30 66.89
CA ASN A 173 32.15 39.90 67.26
C ASN A 173 30.84 39.16 67.56
N GLU A 174 29.90 39.79 68.27
CA GLU A 174 28.56 39.22 68.49
C GLU A 174 27.82 39.00 67.16
N PHE A 175 27.96 39.92 66.21
CA PHE A 175 27.37 39.76 64.88
C PHE A 175 28.07 38.67 64.06
N LEU A 176 29.38 38.45 64.23
CA LEU A 176 30.10 37.37 63.54
C LEU A 176 29.54 35.98 63.89
N ASP A 177 29.15 35.77 65.14
CA ASP A 177 28.52 34.51 65.55
C ASP A 177 27.17 34.32 64.85
N VAL A 178 26.32 35.36 64.83
CA VAL A 178 25.04 35.35 64.11
C VAL A 178 25.25 35.13 62.60
N TYR A 179 26.24 35.80 62.02
CA TYR A 179 26.60 35.66 60.61
C TYR A 179 26.98 34.23 60.29
N LYS A 180 27.85 33.63 61.11
CA LYS A 180 28.30 32.24 60.94
C LYS A 180 27.14 31.26 61.01
N THR A 181 26.29 31.35 62.04
CA THR A 181 25.14 30.44 62.19
C THR A 181 24.15 30.56 61.03
N LYS A 182 23.92 31.77 60.52
CA LYS A 182 23.06 31.96 59.35
C LYS A 182 23.68 31.39 58.08
N MET A 183 24.96 31.61 57.85
CA MET A 183 25.68 31.05 56.69
C MET A 183 25.70 29.51 56.72
N GLU A 184 25.90 28.90 57.89
CA GLU A 184 25.80 27.44 58.06
C GLU A 184 24.39 26.93 57.76
N SER A 185 23.34 27.65 58.19
CA SER A 185 21.95 27.31 57.86
C SER A 185 21.66 27.39 56.35
N TYR A 186 22.16 28.43 55.67
CA TYR A 186 22.01 28.56 54.22
C TYR A 186 22.78 27.47 53.45
N LEU A 187 23.98 27.11 53.92
CA LEU A 187 24.74 26.01 53.35
C LEU A 187 23.99 24.69 53.48
N PHE A 188 23.47 24.38 54.67
CA PHE A 188 22.69 23.18 54.92
C PHE A 188 21.45 23.09 54.01
N GLN A 189 20.72 24.21 53.86
CA GLN A 189 19.58 24.28 52.93
C GLN A 189 20.02 23.98 51.49
N MET A 190 21.10 24.59 51.01
CA MET A 190 21.62 24.34 49.67
C MET A 190 22.05 22.88 49.46
N GLU A 191 22.68 22.25 50.46
CA GLU A 191 23.06 20.84 50.43
C GLU A 191 21.85 19.92 50.37
N GLU A 192 20.80 20.20 51.15
CA GLU A 192 19.54 19.44 51.14
C GLU A 192 18.85 19.49 49.76
N PHE A 193 18.89 20.65 49.09
CA PHE A 193 18.37 20.78 47.72
C PHE A 193 19.18 19.99 46.70
N GLU A 194 20.51 20.05 46.78
CA GLU A 194 21.35 19.28 45.85
C GLU A 194 21.17 17.76 46.05
N GLN A 195 21.01 17.30 47.30
CA GLN A 195 20.68 15.91 47.60
C GLN A 195 19.32 15.50 47.02
N THR A 196 18.30 16.33 47.20
CA THR A 196 16.95 16.09 46.65
C THR A 196 17.00 15.99 45.13
N LYS A 197 17.72 16.90 44.46
CA LYS A 197 17.95 16.87 43.02
C LYS A 197 18.60 15.56 42.57
N LEU A 198 19.70 15.15 43.21
CA LEU A 198 20.42 13.92 42.85
C LEU A 198 19.55 12.68 43.03
N LEU A 199 18.72 12.67 44.07
CA LEU A 199 17.79 11.58 44.34
C LEU A 199 16.72 11.49 43.24
N ILE A 200 16.14 12.62 42.83
CA ILE A 200 15.17 12.67 41.72
C ILE A 200 15.81 12.22 40.40
N GLN A 201 17.03 12.67 40.09
CA GLN A 201 17.75 12.22 38.90
C GLN A 201 17.98 10.70 38.92
N LYS A 202 18.44 10.16 40.04
CA LYS A 202 18.63 8.72 40.23
C LYS A 202 17.33 7.95 40.07
N ASP A 203 16.26 8.39 40.70
CA ASP A 203 14.96 7.69 40.68
C ASP A 203 14.33 7.72 39.28
N THR A 204 14.41 8.86 38.59
CA THR A 204 13.89 8.97 37.22
C THR A 204 14.71 8.13 36.24
N LEU A 205 16.05 8.10 36.36
CA LEU A 205 16.90 7.18 35.59
C LEU A 205 16.56 5.70 35.86
N LEU A 206 16.35 5.33 37.11
CA LEU A 206 15.95 3.98 37.49
C LEU A 206 14.57 3.61 36.93
N LYS A 207 13.61 4.53 36.93
CA LYS A 207 12.29 4.30 36.32
C LYS A 207 12.40 4.03 34.82
N VAL A 208 13.17 4.84 34.10
CA VAL A 208 13.44 4.64 32.66
C VAL A 208 14.06 3.27 32.43
N PHE A 209 15.13 2.94 33.18
CA PHE A 209 15.81 1.66 33.07
C PHE A 209 14.90 0.47 33.38
N LEU A 210 14.11 0.53 34.46
CA LEU A 210 13.18 -0.52 34.84
C LEU A 210 12.12 -0.74 33.76
N MET A 211 11.61 0.34 33.16
CA MET A 211 10.64 0.23 32.08
C MET A 211 11.27 -0.42 30.84
N GLU A 212 12.49 -0.04 30.46
CA GLU A 212 13.21 -0.67 29.34
C GLU A 212 13.48 -2.16 29.59
N VAL A 213 13.88 -2.54 30.81
CA VAL A 213 14.08 -3.96 31.18
C VAL A 213 12.76 -4.74 31.14
N GLN A 214 11.67 -4.14 31.62
CA GLN A 214 10.34 -4.74 31.54
C GLN A 214 9.90 -4.91 30.08
N MET A 215 10.14 -3.91 29.24
CA MET A 215 9.87 -3.96 27.80
C MET A 215 10.64 -5.10 27.14
N GLN A 216 11.94 -5.23 27.41
CA GLN A 216 12.75 -6.33 26.86
C GLN A 216 12.22 -7.69 27.30
N LYS A 217 11.89 -7.86 28.59
CA LYS A 217 11.37 -9.13 29.11
C LYS A 217 10.04 -9.50 28.44
N GLN A 218 9.13 -8.56 28.28
CA GLN A 218 7.87 -8.81 27.59
C GLN A 218 8.07 -9.08 26.12
N GLN A 219 8.95 -8.33 25.44
CA GLN A 219 9.28 -8.56 24.05
C GLN A 219 9.82 -9.98 23.83
N PHE A 220 10.66 -10.50 24.72
CA PHE A 220 11.10 -11.90 24.66
C PHE A 220 9.92 -12.88 24.76
N GLN A 221 9.02 -12.69 25.72
CA GLN A 221 7.84 -13.54 25.88
C GLN A 221 6.89 -13.47 24.68
N GLU A 222 6.72 -12.28 24.10
CA GLU A 222 5.88 -12.07 22.91
C GLU A 222 6.49 -12.72 21.67
N ILE A 223 7.82 -12.63 21.49
CA ILE A 223 8.55 -13.32 20.42
C ILE A 223 8.47 -14.84 20.61
N GLU A 224 8.63 -15.35 21.82
CA GLU A 224 8.47 -16.77 22.11
C GLU A 224 7.06 -17.26 21.79
N LYS A 225 6.03 -16.53 22.23
CA LYS A 225 4.63 -16.84 21.88
C LYS A 225 4.39 -16.81 20.37
N PHE A 226 4.94 -15.81 19.67
CA PHE A 226 4.83 -15.72 18.21
C PHE A 226 5.54 -16.90 17.52
N ASN A 227 6.72 -17.29 18.01
CA ASN A 227 7.44 -18.46 17.50
C ASN A 227 6.70 -19.77 17.79
N GLU A 228 6.10 -19.92 18.97
CA GLU A 228 5.23 -21.05 19.29
C GLU A 228 4.00 -21.07 18.38
N GLN A 229 3.39 -19.91 18.11
CA GLN A 229 2.29 -19.81 17.15
C GLN A 229 2.73 -20.24 15.75
N ILE A 230 3.89 -19.78 15.26
CA ILE A 230 4.44 -20.24 13.97
C ILE A 230 4.63 -21.76 13.98
N LYS A 231 5.23 -22.33 15.03
CA LYS A 231 5.46 -23.78 15.16
C LYS A 231 4.16 -24.59 15.23
N ASN A 232 3.16 -24.06 15.92
CA ASN A 232 1.86 -24.70 16.10
C ASN A 232 0.92 -24.46 14.90
N THR A 233 1.29 -23.57 13.98
CA THR A 233 0.50 -23.34 12.78
C THR A 233 0.68 -24.52 11.83
N ASN A 234 -0.32 -25.38 11.77
CA ASN A 234 -0.34 -26.48 10.83
C ASN A 234 -0.67 -25.93 9.43
N ILE A 235 0.30 -26.03 8.52
CA ILE A 235 0.13 -25.62 7.12
C ILE A 235 -1.05 -26.38 6.47
N GLN A 236 -1.31 -27.61 6.91
CA GLN A 236 -2.45 -28.41 6.43
C GLN A 236 -3.79 -27.72 6.73
N ASP A 237 -3.99 -27.18 7.93
CA ASP A 237 -5.23 -26.51 8.33
C ASP A 237 -5.42 -25.17 7.58
N VAL A 238 -4.32 -24.48 7.26
CA VAL A 238 -4.33 -23.24 6.44
C VAL A 238 -4.72 -23.56 5.00
N ILE A 239 -4.19 -24.67 4.46
CA ILE A 239 -4.56 -25.18 3.14
C ILE A 239 -6.02 -25.64 3.15
N GLU A 240 -6.47 -26.38 4.17
CA GLU A 240 -7.85 -26.86 4.30
C GLU A 240 -8.84 -25.72 4.49
N SER A 241 -8.53 -24.69 5.26
CA SER A 241 -9.38 -23.49 5.40
C SER A 241 -9.41 -22.65 4.12
N PHE A 242 -8.28 -22.54 3.40
CA PHE A 242 -8.27 -21.96 2.06
C PHE A 242 -9.12 -22.78 1.09
N ILE A 243 -8.98 -24.11 1.10
CA ILE A 243 -9.84 -25.02 0.35
C ILE A 243 -11.28 -24.78 0.74
N MET A 244 -11.72 -24.95 2.00
CA MET A 244 -13.10 -24.75 2.44
C MET A 244 -13.69 -23.35 2.15
N LYS A 245 -12.86 -22.30 2.08
CA LYS A 245 -13.31 -20.93 1.75
C LYS A 245 -13.58 -20.73 0.25
N TYR A 246 -12.88 -21.46 -0.61
CA TYR A 246 -13.00 -21.38 -2.08
C TYR A 246 -13.65 -22.61 -2.72
N TYR A 247 -13.71 -23.70 -1.97
CA TYR A 247 -14.35 -24.97 -2.24
C TYR A 247 -15.69 -24.89 -1.50
N ARG A 248 -16.76 -24.53 -2.22
CA ARG A 248 -18.10 -24.78 -1.70
C ARG A 248 -18.15 -26.27 -1.38
N PRO A 249 -18.49 -26.69 -0.15
CA PRO A 249 -18.73 -28.09 0.09
C PRO A 249 -19.84 -28.45 -0.90
N ASP A 250 -19.50 -29.32 -1.84
CA ASP A 250 -20.47 -29.90 -2.73
C ASP A 250 -21.62 -30.35 -1.81
N TYR A 251 -22.81 -29.81 -2.08
CA TYR A 251 -24.05 -30.50 -1.70
C TYR A 251 -23.75 -31.97 -1.93
N HIS A 252 -23.87 -32.80 -0.88
CA HIS A 252 -23.71 -34.25 -1.02
C HIS A 252 -24.32 -34.61 -2.36
N PRO A 253 -23.57 -35.23 -3.30
CA PRO A 253 -24.20 -35.69 -4.51
C PRO A 253 -25.31 -36.62 -4.02
N ASN A 254 -26.57 -36.20 -4.23
CA ASN A 254 -27.72 -37.06 -4.05
C ASN A 254 -27.30 -38.39 -4.65
N GLN A 255 -27.42 -39.50 -3.89
CA GLN A 255 -27.06 -40.82 -4.37
C GLN A 255 -27.57 -40.95 -5.81
N LEU A 256 -26.63 -40.99 -6.76
CA LEU A 256 -26.95 -40.98 -8.18
C LEU A 256 -27.63 -42.31 -8.46
N GLU A 257 -28.96 -42.29 -8.51
CA GLU A 257 -29.72 -43.27 -9.26
C GLU A 257 -29.13 -43.32 -10.66
N PHE A 258 -28.87 -44.53 -11.15
CA PHE A 258 -28.31 -44.76 -12.46
C PHE A 258 -29.25 -44.18 -13.52
N LYS A 259 -28.90 -43.01 -14.06
CA LYS A 259 -29.51 -42.44 -15.25
C LYS A 259 -28.52 -42.55 -16.39
N ASP A 260 -28.98 -43.16 -17.49
CA ASP A 260 -28.15 -43.46 -18.65
C ASP A 260 -27.40 -42.22 -19.15
N TYR A 261 -26.09 -42.39 -19.29
CA TYR A 261 -25.06 -41.40 -19.66
C TYR A 261 -25.31 -40.70 -21.01
N SER A 262 -26.29 -41.12 -21.81
CA SER A 262 -26.70 -40.47 -23.05
C SER A 262 -27.57 -39.22 -22.83
N SER A 263 -28.36 -39.18 -21.75
CA SER A 263 -29.37 -38.13 -21.54
C SER A 263 -28.81 -36.84 -20.94
N PHE A 264 -27.77 -36.92 -20.09
CA PHE A 264 -27.25 -35.75 -19.37
C PHE A 264 -26.50 -34.77 -20.29
N LEU A 265 -25.57 -35.27 -21.13
CA LEU A 265 -24.87 -34.45 -22.12
C LEU A 265 -25.82 -33.89 -23.16
N ILE A 266 -26.81 -34.68 -23.58
CA ILE A 266 -27.86 -34.20 -24.49
C ILE A 266 -28.60 -33.05 -23.81
N ASN A 267 -29.18 -33.24 -22.62
CA ASN A 267 -30.04 -32.23 -21.96
C ASN A 267 -29.32 -30.93 -21.56
N GLU A 268 -28.05 -30.96 -21.16
CA GLU A 268 -27.26 -29.75 -20.87
C GLU A 268 -26.85 -29.01 -22.16
N ILE A 269 -26.53 -29.75 -23.23
CA ILE A 269 -26.34 -29.17 -24.57
C ILE A 269 -27.69 -28.64 -25.09
N GLU A 270 -28.81 -29.29 -24.78
CA GLU A 270 -30.17 -28.88 -25.17
C GLU A 270 -30.64 -27.61 -24.47
N SER A 271 -30.21 -27.36 -23.23
CA SER A 271 -30.61 -26.17 -22.48
C SER A 271 -29.80 -24.91 -22.83
N ILE A 272 -28.59 -25.09 -23.39
CA ILE A 272 -27.71 -24.00 -23.88
C ILE A 272 -27.98 -23.68 -25.37
N LYS A 273 -28.88 -24.41 -26.03
CA LYS A 273 -29.30 -24.18 -27.43
C LYS A 273 -29.85 -22.76 -27.64
N SER A 274 -29.17 -21.94 -28.44
CA SER A 274 -29.88 -20.87 -29.17
C SER A 274 -30.76 -21.55 -30.22
N GLN A 275 -32.08 -21.61 -30.01
CA GLN A 275 -33.04 -22.16 -30.97
C GLN A 275 -32.87 -21.60 -32.40
N GLU A 276 -32.31 -20.41 -32.55
CA GLU A 276 -32.09 -19.72 -33.82
C GLU A 276 -30.98 -20.35 -34.68
N TYR A 277 -29.88 -20.82 -34.08
CA TYR A 277 -28.80 -21.44 -34.84
C TYR A 277 -29.18 -22.82 -35.40
N HIS A 278 -29.92 -23.62 -34.63
CA HIS A 278 -30.42 -24.91 -35.12
C HIS A 278 -31.49 -24.74 -36.20
N LYS A 279 -32.42 -23.78 -36.04
CA LYS A 279 -33.34 -23.40 -37.12
C LYS A 279 -32.57 -23.06 -38.40
N LEU A 280 -31.43 -22.39 -38.27
CA LEU A 280 -30.58 -22.03 -39.40
C LEU A 280 -29.79 -23.21 -39.97
N LYS A 281 -29.26 -24.12 -39.15
CA LYS A 281 -28.57 -25.35 -39.60
C LYS A 281 -29.54 -26.31 -40.28
N ASP A 282 -30.76 -26.43 -39.77
CA ASP A 282 -31.85 -27.19 -40.39
C ASP A 282 -32.31 -26.53 -41.70
N LEU A 283 -32.32 -25.19 -41.77
CA LEU A 283 -32.48 -24.42 -43.01
C LEU A 283 -31.34 -24.72 -44.01
N ILE A 284 -30.08 -24.64 -43.61
CA ILE A 284 -28.94 -24.95 -44.50
C ILE A 284 -29.05 -26.39 -45.01
N LYS A 285 -29.40 -27.34 -44.15
CA LYS A 285 -29.54 -28.74 -44.53
C LYS A 285 -30.73 -28.96 -45.48
N ALA A 286 -31.88 -28.35 -45.18
CA ALA A 286 -33.09 -28.41 -45.99
C ALA A 286 -32.95 -27.73 -47.36
N TYR A 287 -32.07 -26.72 -47.47
CA TYR A 287 -31.85 -25.96 -48.70
C TYR A 287 -30.45 -26.17 -49.30
N SER A 288 -29.68 -27.15 -48.83
CA SER A 288 -28.29 -27.38 -49.25
C SER A 288 -28.17 -27.59 -50.76
N GLU A 289 -28.95 -28.54 -51.31
CA GLU A 289 -29.03 -28.77 -52.76
C GLU A 289 -29.50 -27.52 -53.51
N THR A 290 -30.48 -26.79 -52.96
CA THR A 290 -31.00 -25.56 -53.56
C THR A 290 -29.94 -24.45 -53.62
N PHE A 291 -29.14 -24.27 -52.57
CA PHE A 291 -28.07 -23.28 -52.53
C PHE A 291 -26.93 -23.61 -53.48
N TYR A 292 -26.56 -24.90 -53.58
CA TYR A 292 -25.58 -25.35 -54.58
C TYR A 292 -26.10 -25.20 -56.02
N ASN A 293 -27.39 -25.45 -56.25
CA ASN A 293 -28.00 -25.23 -57.56
C ASN A 293 -28.01 -23.75 -57.94
N ILE A 294 -28.36 -22.87 -56.99
CA ILE A 294 -28.27 -21.41 -57.18
C ILE A 294 -26.82 -21.00 -57.48
N PHE A 295 -25.83 -21.59 -56.79
CA PHE A 295 -24.42 -21.33 -57.07
C PHE A 295 -24.03 -21.71 -58.50
N SER A 296 -24.36 -22.93 -58.92
CA SER A 296 -24.06 -23.39 -60.27
C SER A 296 -24.76 -22.54 -61.33
N ASP A 297 -26.01 -22.13 -61.11
CA ASP A 297 -26.76 -21.31 -62.06
C ASP A 297 -26.25 -19.86 -62.15
N VAL A 298 -25.88 -19.26 -61.03
CA VAL A 298 -25.57 -17.83 -60.96
C VAL A 298 -24.08 -17.57 -61.20
N ILE A 299 -23.21 -18.43 -60.67
CA ILE A 299 -21.76 -18.23 -60.65
C ILE A 299 -21.08 -19.11 -61.71
N GLU A 300 -21.29 -20.43 -61.71
CA GLU A 300 -20.57 -21.32 -62.65
C GLU A 300 -21.04 -21.15 -64.09
N LYS A 301 -22.36 -21.07 -64.33
CA LYS A 301 -22.92 -20.96 -65.69
C LYS A 301 -22.90 -19.53 -66.23
N ASN A 302 -23.24 -18.56 -65.39
CA ASN A 302 -23.53 -17.19 -65.83
C ASN A 302 -22.53 -16.13 -65.30
N ASN A 303 -21.64 -16.49 -64.37
CA ASN A 303 -20.69 -15.60 -63.71
C ASN A 303 -21.25 -14.21 -63.37
N GLN A 304 -22.45 -14.17 -62.78
CA GLN A 304 -23.13 -12.92 -62.47
C GLN A 304 -22.39 -12.16 -61.36
N GLN A 305 -22.06 -10.90 -61.61
CA GLN A 305 -21.37 -10.00 -60.68
C GLN A 305 -22.17 -8.73 -60.35
N SER A 306 -23.29 -8.50 -61.04
CA SER A 306 -24.18 -7.37 -60.78
C SER A 306 -25.65 -7.81 -60.91
N ILE A 307 -26.54 -7.06 -60.26
CA ILE A 307 -27.99 -7.25 -60.33
C ILE A 307 -28.58 -5.89 -60.70
N GLU A 308 -29.46 -5.84 -61.70
CA GLU A 308 -30.18 -4.61 -62.03
C GLU A 308 -31.18 -4.26 -60.91
N LYS A 309 -31.41 -2.96 -60.68
CA LYS A 309 -32.26 -2.51 -59.56
C LYS A 309 -33.68 -3.11 -59.58
N GLN A 310 -34.27 -3.30 -60.77
CA GLN A 310 -35.60 -3.90 -60.90
C GLN A 310 -35.62 -5.39 -60.48
N ASP A 311 -34.54 -6.12 -60.78
CA ASP A 311 -34.37 -7.52 -60.37
C ASP A 311 -34.02 -7.63 -58.88
N LEU A 312 -33.28 -6.67 -58.34
CA LEU A 312 -33.00 -6.59 -56.92
C LEU A 312 -34.29 -6.34 -56.12
N ASP A 313 -35.10 -5.37 -56.54
CA ASP A 313 -36.36 -5.05 -55.88
C ASP A 313 -37.35 -6.23 -55.95
N SER A 314 -37.37 -6.98 -57.06
CA SER A 314 -38.21 -8.19 -57.19
C SER A 314 -37.75 -9.35 -56.30
N LEU A 315 -36.43 -9.54 -56.15
CA LEU A 315 -35.85 -10.54 -55.25
C LEU A 315 -36.09 -10.21 -53.77
N LEU A 316 -36.11 -8.92 -53.42
CA LEU A 316 -36.29 -8.44 -52.05
C LEU A 316 -37.75 -8.37 -51.62
N ASN A 317 -38.68 -7.98 -52.51
CA ASN A 317 -40.11 -7.88 -52.21
C ASN A 317 -40.80 -9.22 -51.91
N GLY A 318 -40.16 -10.35 -52.27
CA GLY A 318 -40.69 -11.68 -51.97
C GLY A 318 -40.25 -12.29 -50.63
N GLU A 319 -39.29 -11.67 -49.92
CA GLU A 319 -38.64 -12.17 -48.68
C GLU A 319 -38.24 -13.67 -48.70
N SER A 320 -38.06 -14.26 -49.89
CA SER A 320 -37.72 -15.67 -49.99
C SER A 320 -36.24 -15.85 -49.65
N ILE A 321 -35.95 -16.84 -48.81
CA ILE A 321 -34.58 -17.19 -48.38
C ILE A 321 -33.68 -17.48 -49.60
N GLN A 322 -34.26 -18.05 -50.65
CA GLN A 322 -33.58 -18.31 -51.93
C GLN A 322 -33.21 -17.01 -52.66
N GLY A 323 -34.12 -16.02 -52.72
CA GLY A 323 -33.87 -14.72 -53.35
C GLY A 323 -32.80 -13.91 -52.60
N LEU A 324 -32.87 -13.90 -51.26
CA LEU A 324 -31.85 -13.27 -50.42
C LEU A 324 -30.49 -13.95 -50.55
N PHE A 325 -30.46 -15.29 -50.54
CA PHE A 325 -29.23 -16.05 -50.75
C PHE A 325 -28.62 -15.78 -52.13
N LYS A 326 -29.43 -15.76 -53.20
CA LYS A 326 -28.99 -15.41 -54.55
C LYS A 326 -28.35 -14.02 -54.59
N CYS A 327 -28.99 -13.04 -53.95
CA CYS A 327 -28.46 -11.68 -53.85
C CYS A 327 -27.09 -11.63 -53.15
N PHE A 328 -26.98 -12.26 -51.97
CA PHE A 328 -25.72 -12.33 -51.23
C PHE A 328 -24.62 -13.07 -51.99
N LEU A 329 -24.98 -14.11 -52.75
CA LEU A 329 -24.01 -14.86 -53.54
C LEU A 329 -23.43 -14.04 -54.70
N ILE A 330 -24.27 -13.28 -55.41
CA ILE A 330 -23.80 -12.37 -56.48
C ILE A 330 -22.92 -11.28 -55.88
N HIS A 331 -23.31 -10.72 -54.74
CA HIS A 331 -22.51 -9.74 -54.03
C HIS A 331 -21.14 -10.29 -53.60
N VAL A 332 -21.10 -11.50 -53.01
CA VAL A 332 -19.85 -12.20 -52.67
C VAL A 332 -18.98 -12.42 -53.93
N ASN A 333 -19.57 -12.87 -55.04
CA ASN A 333 -18.85 -13.05 -56.31
C ASN A 333 -18.29 -11.74 -56.87
N SER A 334 -19.04 -10.64 -56.77
CA SER A 334 -18.57 -9.30 -57.16
C SER A 334 -17.35 -8.90 -56.34
N ILE A 335 -17.42 -9.04 -55.01
CA ILE A 335 -16.33 -8.72 -54.09
C ILE A 335 -15.07 -9.53 -54.40
N LEU A 336 -15.23 -10.81 -54.69
CA LEU A 336 -14.11 -11.72 -54.91
C LEU A 336 -13.43 -11.54 -56.28
N ASN A 337 -14.11 -10.91 -57.24
CA ASN A 337 -13.59 -10.61 -58.57
C ASN A 337 -13.20 -9.14 -58.76
N ASP A 338 -12.97 -8.39 -57.67
CA ASP A 338 -12.58 -6.96 -57.71
C ASP A 338 -13.65 -6.05 -58.37
N GLY A 339 -14.91 -6.47 -58.37
CA GLY A 339 -16.05 -5.71 -58.90
C GLY A 339 -16.70 -4.83 -57.83
N GLN A 340 -17.13 -3.61 -58.22
CA GLN A 340 -17.99 -2.76 -57.38
C GLN A 340 -19.43 -3.21 -57.50
N PHE A 341 -20.02 -3.69 -56.41
CA PHE A 341 -21.43 -4.02 -56.40
C PHE A 341 -22.24 -2.72 -56.24
N GLN A 342 -23.04 -2.38 -57.26
CA GLN A 342 -23.71 -1.08 -57.36
C GLN A 342 -24.72 -0.81 -56.23
N HIS A 343 -25.08 -1.83 -55.46
CA HIS A 343 -26.11 -1.79 -54.41
C HIS A 343 -25.58 -2.15 -53.02
N ASP A 344 -24.30 -1.86 -52.73
CA ASP A 344 -23.66 -2.10 -51.42
C ASP A 344 -24.47 -1.58 -50.23
N GLN A 345 -25.10 -0.42 -50.36
CA GLN A 345 -25.90 0.18 -49.29
C GLN A 345 -27.12 -0.68 -48.92
N THR A 346 -27.77 -1.29 -49.91
CA THR A 346 -28.90 -2.21 -49.70
C THR A 346 -28.43 -3.47 -48.98
N ILE A 347 -27.24 -3.97 -49.31
CA ILE A 347 -26.63 -5.11 -48.59
C ILE A 347 -26.35 -4.75 -47.13
N ILE A 348 -25.81 -3.56 -46.86
CA ILE A 348 -25.58 -3.08 -45.49
C ILE A 348 -26.89 -3.06 -44.69
N GLU A 349 -27.97 -2.53 -45.24
CA GLU A 349 -29.28 -2.48 -44.58
C GLU A 349 -29.84 -3.88 -44.29
N LEU A 350 -29.69 -4.82 -45.24
CA LEU A 350 -30.11 -6.22 -45.07
C LEU A 350 -29.29 -6.95 -44.00
N LEU A 351 -27.97 -6.72 -43.95
CA LEU A 351 -27.12 -7.32 -42.93
C LEU A 351 -27.40 -6.74 -41.55
N LYS A 352 -27.75 -5.46 -41.47
CA LYS A 352 -28.13 -4.81 -40.20
C LYS A 352 -29.46 -5.35 -39.66
N SER A 353 -30.44 -5.63 -40.52
CA SER A 353 -31.83 -5.88 -40.13
C SER A 353 -32.08 -7.16 -39.30
N ASN A 354 -31.42 -8.29 -39.60
CA ASN A 354 -31.64 -9.54 -38.87
C ASN A 354 -30.41 -10.47 -38.90
N THR A 355 -30.24 -11.28 -37.85
CA THR A 355 -29.26 -12.37 -37.69
C THR A 355 -29.29 -13.37 -38.86
N GLN A 356 -30.48 -13.73 -39.35
CA GLN A 356 -30.63 -14.65 -40.48
C GLN A 356 -29.91 -14.17 -41.75
N ASN A 357 -29.96 -12.87 -42.04
CA ASN A 357 -29.32 -12.28 -43.22
C ASN A 357 -27.79 -12.29 -43.10
N LYS A 358 -27.27 -11.99 -41.91
CA LYS A 358 -25.83 -12.09 -41.60
C LYS A 358 -25.31 -13.51 -41.84
N LEU A 359 -26.10 -14.50 -41.43
CA LEU A 359 -25.76 -15.91 -41.60
C LEU A 359 -25.86 -16.37 -43.07
N LEU A 360 -26.89 -15.96 -43.81
CA LEU A 360 -27.02 -16.24 -45.25
C LEU A 360 -25.85 -15.70 -46.06
N TRP A 361 -25.36 -14.51 -45.73
CA TRP A 361 -24.16 -13.96 -46.35
C TRP A 361 -22.91 -14.80 -46.08
N LEU A 362 -22.73 -15.26 -44.84
CA LEU A 362 -21.60 -16.13 -44.47
C LEU A 362 -21.68 -17.50 -45.16
N ILE A 363 -22.88 -18.06 -45.33
CA ILE A 363 -23.09 -19.31 -46.09
C ILE A 363 -22.75 -19.09 -47.57
N ALA A 364 -23.13 -17.95 -48.15
CA ALA A 364 -22.79 -17.63 -49.54
C ALA A 364 -21.26 -17.56 -49.74
N LEU A 365 -20.55 -16.95 -48.79
CA LEU A 365 -19.08 -16.92 -48.79
C LEU A 365 -18.47 -18.32 -48.60
N GLU A 366 -19.03 -19.16 -47.74
CA GLU A 366 -18.59 -20.53 -47.51
C GLU A 366 -18.75 -21.42 -48.73
N ILE A 367 -19.92 -21.41 -49.37
CA ILE A 367 -20.17 -22.21 -50.58
C ILE A 367 -19.25 -21.77 -51.72
N TYR A 368 -19.06 -20.45 -51.88
CA TYR A 368 -18.10 -19.94 -52.85
C TYR A 368 -16.68 -20.42 -52.54
N ALA A 369 -16.27 -20.35 -51.27
CA ALA A 369 -14.96 -20.78 -50.83
C ALA A 369 -14.74 -22.27 -51.06
N ASP A 370 -15.66 -23.13 -50.62
CA ASP A 370 -15.60 -24.59 -50.77
C ASP A 370 -15.40 -24.99 -52.24
N LYS A 371 -16.19 -24.42 -53.15
CA LYS A 371 -16.07 -24.66 -54.60
C LYS A 371 -14.74 -24.22 -55.19
N ASN A 372 -14.08 -23.24 -54.56
CA ASN A 372 -12.75 -22.77 -54.93
C ASN A 372 -11.63 -23.40 -54.07
N ASN A 373 -11.88 -24.55 -53.43
CA ASN A 373 -10.95 -25.23 -52.52
C ASN A 373 -10.40 -24.29 -51.43
N TYR A 374 -11.27 -23.39 -50.95
CA TYR A 374 -11.02 -22.35 -49.98
C TYR A 374 -9.92 -21.35 -50.36
N ARG A 375 -9.51 -21.29 -51.63
CA ARG A 375 -8.46 -20.36 -52.09
C ARG A 375 -9.07 -19.01 -52.45
N VAL A 376 -8.53 -17.94 -51.86
CA VAL A 376 -8.90 -16.57 -52.25
C VAL A 376 -8.12 -16.18 -53.52
N PRO A 377 -8.77 -15.67 -54.58
CA PRO A 377 -8.17 -15.53 -55.90
C PRO A 377 -7.06 -14.48 -55.98
N ASN A 378 -7.14 -13.39 -55.22
CA ASN A 378 -6.12 -12.35 -55.19
C ASN A 378 -6.13 -11.54 -53.88
N ALA A 379 -5.12 -10.69 -53.68
CA ALA A 379 -4.96 -9.90 -52.46
C ALA A 379 -6.04 -8.83 -52.25
N LYS A 380 -6.63 -8.29 -53.32
CA LYS A 380 -7.71 -7.28 -53.24
C LYS A 380 -9.03 -7.92 -52.83
N ALA A 381 -9.36 -9.08 -53.39
CA ALA A 381 -10.48 -9.91 -52.97
C ALA A 381 -10.40 -10.19 -51.45
N TYR A 382 -9.21 -10.50 -50.95
CA TYR A 382 -8.99 -10.67 -49.50
C TYR A 382 -9.24 -9.39 -48.69
N GLU A 383 -8.79 -8.23 -49.16
CA GLU A 383 -9.04 -6.93 -48.50
C GLU A 383 -10.52 -6.56 -48.49
N SER A 384 -11.25 -6.91 -49.55
CA SER A 384 -12.69 -6.70 -49.61
C SER A 384 -13.46 -7.67 -48.70
N ILE A 385 -13.06 -8.96 -48.62
CA ILE A 385 -13.60 -9.90 -47.61
C ILE A 385 -13.34 -9.36 -46.21
N LEU A 386 -12.13 -8.89 -45.93
CA LEU A 386 -11.73 -8.29 -44.65
C LEU A 386 -12.64 -7.13 -44.26
N LYS A 387 -12.86 -6.19 -45.21
CA LYS A 387 -13.72 -5.02 -45.00
C LYS A 387 -15.14 -5.44 -44.65
N TRP A 388 -15.73 -6.36 -45.40
CA TRP A 388 -17.10 -6.83 -45.16
C TRP A 388 -17.23 -7.70 -43.90
N SER A 389 -16.18 -8.45 -43.57
CA SER A 389 -16.07 -9.17 -42.30
C SER A 389 -16.08 -8.18 -41.13
N GLN A 390 -15.36 -7.07 -41.23
CA GLN A 390 -15.37 -6.02 -40.20
C GLN A 390 -16.75 -5.36 -40.08
N THR A 391 -17.40 -5.04 -41.20
CA THR A 391 -18.77 -4.51 -41.19
C THR A 391 -19.75 -5.45 -40.48
N LEU A 392 -19.65 -6.76 -40.73
CA LEU A 392 -20.45 -7.77 -40.04
C LEU A 392 -20.14 -7.84 -38.55
N ILE A 393 -18.85 -7.77 -38.20
CA ILE A 393 -18.40 -7.75 -36.81
C ILE A 393 -19.01 -6.56 -36.05
N ASP A 394 -18.97 -5.38 -36.65
CA ASP A 394 -19.50 -4.15 -36.07
C ASP A 394 -21.02 -4.26 -35.85
N PHE A 395 -21.76 -4.78 -36.83
CA PHE A 395 -23.21 -5.02 -36.69
C PHE A 395 -23.55 -6.06 -35.63
N CYS A 396 -22.77 -7.14 -35.54
CA CYS A 396 -22.96 -8.15 -34.50
C CYS A 396 -22.65 -7.59 -33.10
N SER A 397 -21.66 -6.70 -32.97
CA SER A 397 -21.34 -6.02 -31.72
C SER A 397 -22.45 -5.07 -31.26
N GLU A 398 -23.12 -4.36 -32.17
CA GLU A 398 -24.24 -3.47 -31.82
C GLU A 398 -25.40 -4.20 -31.12
N ILE A 399 -25.67 -5.45 -31.49
CA ILE A 399 -26.78 -6.25 -30.96
C ILE A 399 -26.35 -7.43 -30.08
N SER A 400 -25.06 -7.53 -29.77
CA SER A 400 -24.47 -8.66 -29.03
C SER A 400 -24.80 -10.05 -29.62
N ASP A 401 -24.89 -10.14 -30.94
CA ASP A 401 -25.25 -11.38 -31.64
C ASP A 401 -24.01 -12.24 -31.90
N ALA A 402 -23.85 -13.25 -31.06
CA ALA A 402 -22.75 -14.20 -31.12
C ALA A 402 -22.77 -15.09 -32.38
N THR A 403 -23.94 -15.36 -32.97
CA THR A 403 -24.09 -16.48 -33.91
C THR A 403 -23.38 -16.25 -35.26
N PRO A 404 -23.53 -15.10 -35.94
CA PRO A 404 -22.78 -14.81 -37.16
C PRO A 404 -21.28 -14.62 -36.92
N LEU A 405 -20.88 -14.07 -35.75
CA LEU A 405 -19.46 -13.92 -35.38
C LEU A 405 -18.75 -15.28 -35.31
N ARG A 406 -19.41 -16.30 -34.75
CA ARG A 406 -18.89 -17.67 -34.68
C ARG A 406 -18.65 -18.26 -36.06
N LYS A 407 -19.66 -18.20 -36.94
CA LYS A 407 -19.55 -18.70 -38.32
C LYS A 407 -18.46 -17.98 -39.12
N LEU A 408 -18.31 -16.67 -38.91
CA LEU A 408 -17.26 -15.88 -39.54
C LEU A 408 -15.85 -16.33 -39.10
N ILE A 409 -15.64 -16.62 -37.81
CA ILE A 409 -14.35 -17.15 -37.32
C ILE A 409 -14.05 -18.49 -37.98
N THR A 410 -14.99 -19.44 -37.95
CA THR A 410 -14.82 -20.76 -38.56
C THR A 410 -14.44 -20.62 -40.03
N LEU A 411 -15.18 -19.81 -40.78
CA LEU A 411 -14.91 -19.59 -42.20
C LEU A 411 -13.55 -18.92 -42.45
N SER A 412 -13.18 -17.93 -41.64
CA SER A 412 -11.88 -17.24 -41.75
C SER A 412 -10.68 -18.18 -41.54
N SER A 413 -10.86 -19.23 -40.74
CA SER A 413 -9.83 -20.25 -40.48
C SER A 413 -9.62 -21.19 -41.66
N LEU A 414 -10.67 -21.43 -42.45
CA LEU A 414 -10.67 -22.34 -43.60
C LEU A 414 -10.12 -21.67 -44.88
N LEU A 415 -10.22 -20.35 -45.00
CA LEU A 415 -9.72 -19.62 -46.18
C LEU A 415 -8.18 -19.68 -46.28
N HIS A 416 -7.70 -20.27 -47.38
CA HIS A 416 -6.30 -20.35 -47.75
C HIS A 416 -5.87 -19.09 -48.53
N ILE A 417 -4.86 -18.39 -48.01
CA ILE A 417 -4.25 -17.23 -48.67
C ILE A 417 -2.84 -17.61 -49.14
N SER A 418 -2.48 -17.22 -50.36
CA SER A 418 -1.13 -17.38 -50.91
C SER A 418 -0.07 -16.43 -50.29
N VAL A 419 -0.44 -15.58 -49.33
CA VAL A 419 0.43 -14.52 -48.78
C VAL A 419 0.49 -14.61 -47.25
N GLN A 420 1.64 -15.02 -46.72
CA GLN A 420 1.88 -15.34 -45.31
C GLN A 420 1.66 -14.17 -44.32
N ASN A 421 1.66 -12.91 -44.78
CA ASN A 421 1.63 -11.74 -43.88
C ASN A 421 0.26 -11.06 -43.67
N LYS A 422 -0.82 -11.48 -44.35
CA LYS A 422 -2.13 -10.81 -44.24
C LYS A 422 -3.16 -11.52 -43.33
N LYS A 423 -2.92 -12.78 -42.95
CA LYS A 423 -3.76 -13.52 -41.98
C LYS A 423 -3.85 -12.80 -40.61
N HIS A 424 -2.81 -12.05 -40.25
CA HIS A 424 -2.72 -11.34 -38.97
C HIS A 424 -3.65 -10.12 -38.84
N TYR A 425 -4.18 -9.55 -39.93
CA TYR A 425 -4.94 -8.29 -39.87
C TYR A 425 -6.39 -8.49 -39.38
N LEU A 426 -7.10 -9.52 -39.86
CA LEU A 426 -8.42 -9.92 -39.34
C LEU A 426 -8.32 -10.29 -37.86
N MET A 427 -7.23 -10.96 -37.48
CA MET A 427 -6.96 -11.35 -36.09
C MET A 427 -6.71 -10.17 -35.16
N HIS A 428 -6.07 -9.09 -35.66
CA HIS A 428 -5.78 -7.91 -34.87
C HIS A 428 -7.03 -7.04 -34.62
N SER A 429 -7.99 -7.01 -35.57
CA SER A 429 -9.25 -6.27 -35.43
C SER A 429 -10.25 -7.02 -34.52
N LEU A 430 -10.29 -8.35 -34.62
CA LEU A 430 -11.09 -9.22 -33.74
C LEU A 430 -10.63 -9.18 -32.27
N LYS A 431 -9.33 -9.03 -32.01
CA LYS A 431 -8.71 -8.99 -30.67
C LYS A 431 -9.27 -7.87 -29.76
N ASN A 432 -9.77 -6.78 -30.34
CA ASN A 432 -10.28 -5.63 -29.60
C ASN A 432 -11.78 -5.71 -29.29
N ASN A 433 -12.49 -6.74 -29.79
CA ASN A 433 -13.94 -6.81 -29.66
C ASN A 433 -14.36 -7.52 -28.36
N GLN A 434 -15.12 -6.82 -27.52
CA GLN A 434 -15.45 -7.24 -26.15
C GLN A 434 -16.27 -8.53 -26.08
N VAL A 435 -17.01 -8.89 -27.15
CA VAL A 435 -17.80 -10.13 -27.22
C VAL A 435 -16.91 -11.37 -27.15
N PHE A 436 -15.67 -11.32 -27.68
CA PHE A 436 -14.71 -12.44 -27.59
C PHE A 436 -14.07 -12.60 -26.20
N ASN A 437 -14.28 -11.63 -25.31
CA ASN A 437 -13.86 -11.72 -23.92
C ASN A 437 -14.97 -12.24 -23.00
N GLN A 438 -16.20 -12.44 -23.51
CA GLN A 438 -17.30 -13.01 -22.75
C GLN A 438 -17.14 -14.53 -22.65
N SER A 439 -17.21 -15.05 -21.42
CA SER A 439 -17.17 -16.48 -21.07
C SER A 439 -18.11 -17.32 -21.93
N ASP A 440 -19.31 -16.79 -22.12
CA ASP A 440 -20.45 -17.52 -22.69
C ASP A 440 -20.26 -17.71 -24.21
N PHE A 441 -19.61 -16.75 -24.87
CA PHE A 441 -19.22 -16.86 -26.28
C PHE A 441 -18.18 -17.95 -26.50
N ILE A 442 -17.17 -18.02 -25.62
CA ILE A 442 -16.10 -19.04 -25.70
C ILE A 442 -16.67 -20.44 -25.42
N GLU A 443 -17.51 -20.55 -24.40
CA GLU A 443 -18.13 -21.81 -23.97
C GLU A 443 -19.07 -22.38 -25.05
N ALA A 444 -19.88 -21.52 -25.67
CA ALA A 444 -20.77 -21.92 -26.76
C ALA A 444 -20.02 -22.42 -28.01
N ASN A 445 -18.90 -21.77 -28.38
CA ASN A 445 -18.08 -22.21 -29.52
C ASN A 445 -17.43 -23.59 -29.30
N ILE A 446 -16.92 -23.84 -28.09
CA ILE A 446 -16.28 -25.11 -27.76
C ILE A 446 -17.30 -26.25 -27.84
N ILE A 447 -18.50 -26.06 -27.30
CA ILE A 447 -19.56 -27.07 -27.31
C ILE A 447 -20.00 -27.39 -28.74
N GLU A 448 -20.17 -26.36 -29.56
CA GLU A 448 -20.75 -26.46 -30.90
C GLU A 448 -19.80 -27.10 -31.92
N ALA A 449 -18.53 -26.68 -31.99
CA ALA A 449 -17.57 -27.29 -32.91
C ALA A 449 -17.21 -28.74 -32.50
N THR A 450 -17.35 -29.06 -31.22
CA THR A 450 -17.23 -30.44 -30.76
C THR A 450 -18.43 -31.29 -31.16
N TYR A 451 -19.64 -30.71 -31.13
CA TYR A 451 -20.84 -31.34 -31.65
C TYR A 451 -20.78 -31.56 -33.16
N ASP A 452 -20.32 -30.58 -33.94
CA ASP A 452 -20.20 -30.70 -35.39
C ASP A 452 -19.20 -31.81 -35.80
N GLY A 453 -18.05 -31.89 -35.12
CA GLY A 453 -17.11 -32.99 -35.31
C GLY A 453 -17.71 -34.37 -34.98
N LEU A 454 -18.53 -34.46 -33.93
CA LEU A 454 -19.21 -35.70 -33.54
C LEU A 454 -20.32 -36.09 -34.53
N VAL A 455 -21.05 -35.12 -35.09
CA VAL A 455 -22.14 -35.36 -36.06
C VAL A 455 -21.62 -35.78 -37.42
N GLU A 456 -20.51 -35.20 -37.90
CA GLU A 456 -19.87 -35.61 -39.15
C GLU A 456 -19.30 -37.04 -39.11
N GLU A 457 -18.91 -37.51 -37.93
CA GLU A 457 -18.46 -38.89 -37.68
C GLU A 457 -19.60 -39.90 -37.47
N VAL A 458 -20.87 -39.47 -37.44
CA VAL A 458 -22.01 -40.41 -37.52
C VAL A 458 -22.17 -40.91 -38.96
N LYS A 459 -21.13 -41.53 -39.49
CA LYS A 459 -21.21 -42.48 -40.60
C LYS A 459 -20.92 -43.85 -40.02
N GLU A 460 -21.82 -44.78 -40.33
CA GLU A 460 -22.02 -46.06 -39.65
C GLU A 460 -20.72 -46.84 -39.41
N GLU A 461 -20.29 -46.91 -38.15
CA GLU A 461 -19.26 -47.85 -37.72
C GLU A 461 -19.89 -48.97 -36.88
N PRO A 462 -19.62 -50.26 -37.19
CA PRO A 462 -20.29 -51.39 -36.56
C PRO A 462 -19.78 -51.69 -35.14
N ASN A 463 -18.61 -51.18 -34.76
CA ASN A 463 -17.96 -51.52 -33.50
C ASN A 463 -18.01 -50.37 -32.49
N GLN A 464 -18.77 -50.57 -31.41
CA GLN A 464 -19.03 -49.55 -30.39
C GLN A 464 -17.75 -49.05 -29.71
N ILE A 465 -16.73 -49.91 -29.53
CA ILE A 465 -15.48 -49.55 -28.85
C ILE A 465 -14.60 -48.66 -29.75
N GLU A 466 -14.48 -49.00 -31.03
CA GLU A 466 -13.74 -48.18 -32.01
C GLU A 466 -14.41 -46.84 -32.25
N ARG A 467 -15.75 -46.84 -32.34
CA ARG A 467 -16.56 -45.62 -32.42
C ARG A 467 -16.29 -44.70 -31.23
N ILE A 468 -16.31 -45.23 -30.00
CA ILE A 468 -15.98 -44.46 -28.80
C ILE A 468 -14.55 -43.92 -28.84
N LYS A 469 -13.58 -44.73 -29.29
CA LYS A 469 -12.17 -44.32 -29.35
C LYS A 469 -11.95 -43.20 -30.38
N ARG A 470 -12.55 -43.30 -31.56
CA ARG A 470 -12.50 -42.26 -32.60
C ARG A 470 -13.23 -40.99 -32.19
N GLN A 471 -14.45 -41.12 -31.66
CA GLN A 471 -15.21 -39.99 -31.11
C GLN A 471 -14.39 -39.24 -30.06
N LYS A 472 -13.69 -39.95 -29.16
CA LYS A 472 -12.77 -39.32 -28.20
C LYS A 472 -11.62 -38.59 -28.91
N ILE A 473 -10.95 -39.21 -29.87
CA ILE A 473 -9.83 -38.59 -30.61
C ILE A 473 -10.29 -37.35 -31.39
N ASN A 474 -11.43 -37.41 -32.06
CA ASN A 474 -11.98 -36.29 -32.81
C ASN A 474 -12.41 -35.18 -31.85
N PHE A 475 -13.07 -35.52 -30.74
CA PHE A 475 -13.38 -34.59 -29.65
C PHE A 475 -12.13 -33.86 -29.16
N PHE A 476 -11.04 -34.59 -28.89
CA PHE A 476 -9.75 -33.99 -28.55
C PHE A 476 -9.22 -33.09 -29.64
N THR A 477 -9.29 -33.53 -30.89
CA THR A 477 -8.77 -32.78 -32.03
C THR A 477 -9.52 -31.46 -32.21
N GLN A 478 -10.84 -31.45 -32.06
CA GLN A 478 -11.66 -30.24 -32.16
C GLN A 478 -11.40 -29.30 -30.99
N ILE A 479 -11.40 -29.79 -29.75
CA ILE A 479 -11.03 -28.98 -28.58
C ILE A 479 -9.63 -28.39 -28.77
N SER A 480 -8.67 -29.19 -29.22
CA SER A 480 -7.30 -28.74 -29.46
C SER A 480 -7.29 -27.60 -30.47
N LYS A 481 -7.93 -27.78 -31.63
CA LYS A 481 -8.03 -26.75 -32.68
C LYS A 481 -8.71 -25.47 -32.19
N ILE A 482 -9.78 -25.57 -31.41
CA ILE A 482 -10.52 -24.43 -30.88
C ILE A 482 -9.70 -23.71 -29.81
N CYS A 483 -9.11 -24.43 -28.86
CA CYS A 483 -8.21 -23.85 -27.86
C CYS A 483 -7.01 -23.16 -28.53
N PHE A 484 -6.43 -23.78 -29.56
CA PHE A 484 -5.34 -23.20 -30.35
C PHE A 484 -5.79 -21.93 -31.07
N THR A 485 -6.97 -21.98 -31.70
CA THR A 485 -7.57 -20.84 -32.41
C THR A 485 -7.83 -19.69 -31.44
N LEU A 486 -8.45 -19.96 -30.28
CA LEU A 486 -8.74 -18.99 -29.23
C LEU A 486 -7.46 -18.39 -28.61
N LEU A 487 -6.39 -19.19 -28.44
CA LEU A 487 -5.10 -18.72 -27.91
C LEU A 487 -4.44 -17.70 -28.82
N ILE A 488 -4.69 -17.77 -30.13
CA ILE A 488 -4.21 -16.75 -31.07
C ILE A 488 -4.93 -15.41 -30.86
N PHE A 489 -6.17 -15.41 -30.36
CA PHE A 489 -6.97 -14.20 -30.14
C PHE A 489 -6.90 -13.63 -28.72
N ASN A 490 -6.56 -14.45 -27.70
CA ASN A 490 -6.61 -14.03 -26.29
C ASN A 490 -5.37 -14.47 -25.50
N SER A 491 -4.59 -13.52 -24.99
CA SER A 491 -3.24 -13.80 -24.47
C SER A 491 -3.15 -14.14 -22.97
N ASN A 492 -4.25 -14.33 -22.23
CA ASN A 492 -4.10 -14.62 -20.79
C ASN A 492 -5.26 -15.35 -20.09
N LYS A 493 -4.86 -16.34 -19.26
CA LYS A 493 -5.56 -17.08 -18.17
C LYS A 493 -6.92 -17.74 -18.45
N SER A 494 -7.84 -17.12 -19.18
CA SER A 494 -9.21 -17.64 -19.34
C SER A 494 -9.26 -18.94 -20.14
N ILE A 495 -8.50 -19.04 -21.23
CA ILE A 495 -8.49 -20.24 -22.10
C ILE A 495 -7.91 -21.46 -21.39
N ARG A 496 -6.92 -21.27 -20.51
CA ARG A 496 -6.34 -22.34 -19.68
C ARG A 496 -7.38 -22.90 -18.70
N ASN A 497 -8.16 -22.02 -18.07
CA ASN A 497 -9.25 -22.45 -17.20
C ASN A 497 -10.36 -23.18 -17.98
N TYR A 498 -10.66 -22.77 -19.22
CA TYR A 498 -11.63 -23.45 -20.07
C TYR A 498 -11.13 -24.81 -20.57
N SER A 499 -9.90 -24.91 -21.09
CA SER A 499 -9.30 -26.18 -21.49
C SER A 499 -9.28 -27.14 -20.31
N ASP A 500 -8.86 -26.69 -19.13
CA ASP A 500 -8.80 -27.54 -17.94
C ASP A 500 -10.20 -27.97 -17.46
N LYS A 501 -11.22 -27.09 -17.57
CA LYS A 501 -12.62 -27.41 -17.24
C LYS A 501 -13.17 -28.49 -18.18
N TYR A 502 -13.00 -28.34 -19.50
CA TYR A 502 -13.48 -29.32 -20.48
C TYR A 502 -12.70 -30.63 -20.43
N LEU A 503 -11.37 -30.60 -20.31
CA LEU A 503 -10.55 -31.81 -20.16
C LEU A 503 -10.88 -32.58 -18.87
N LYS A 504 -11.26 -31.89 -17.79
CA LYS A 504 -11.77 -32.58 -16.58
C LYS A 504 -13.13 -33.22 -16.81
N LEU A 505 -14.06 -32.52 -17.47
CA LEU A 505 -15.41 -33.01 -17.77
C LEU A 505 -15.40 -34.30 -18.63
N LEU A 506 -14.37 -34.51 -19.44
CA LEU A 506 -14.30 -35.61 -20.40
C LEU A 506 -13.48 -36.81 -19.94
N LYS A 507 -12.93 -36.76 -18.72
CA LYS A 507 -12.07 -37.81 -18.13
C LYS A 507 -10.96 -38.26 -19.09
N VAL A 508 -10.28 -37.26 -19.64
CA VAL A 508 -9.15 -37.41 -20.57
C VAL A 508 -7.99 -38.05 -19.85
N ALA A 509 -7.26 -38.95 -20.51
CA ALA A 509 -6.04 -39.51 -19.94
C ALA A 509 -5.01 -38.39 -19.68
N ALA A 510 -4.41 -38.37 -18.49
CA ALA A 510 -3.60 -37.25 -18.00
C ALA A 510 -2.42 -36.89 -18.91
N ASN A 511 -1.89 -37.85 -19.66
CA ASN A 511 -0.84 -37.66 -20.66
C ASN A 511 -1.31 -36.79 -21.84
N ALA A 512 -2.51 -36.99 -22.36
CA ALA A 512 -3.06 -36.15 -23.44
C ALA A 512 -3.37 -34.73 -22.96
N VAL A 513 -3.75 -34.57 -21.68
CA VAL A 513 -3.91 -33.25 -21.04
C VAL A 513 -2.57 -32.53 -20.95
N GLN A 514 -1.51 -33.23 -20.56
CA GLN A 514 -0.16 -32.68 -20.48
C GLN A 514 0.40 -32.29 -21.85
N ASP A 515 0.23 -33.13 -22.88
CA ASP A 515 0.64 -32.81 -24.25
C ASP A 515 -0.09 -31.56 -24.78
N LEU A 516 -1.40 -31.46 -24.52
CA LEU A 516 -2.17 -30.27 -24.89
C LEU A 516 -1.67 -29.03 -24.14
N THR A 517 -1.44 -29.15 -22.83
CA THR A 517 -0.98 -28.04 -21.99
C THR A 517 0.41 -27.58 -22.40
N PHE A 518 1.28 -28.52 -22.74
CA PHE A 518 2.62 -28.25 -23.26
C PHE A 518 2.57 -27.53 -24.61
N GLN A 519 1.69 -27.95 -25.54
CA GLN A 519 1.47 -27.24 -26.81
C GLN A 519 0.93 -25.82 -26.60
N ILE A 520 0.04 -25.63 -25.62
CA ILE A 520 -0.49 -24.31 -25.23
C ILE A 520 0.62 -23.42 -24.64
N GLU A 521 1.52 -23.97 -23.83
CA GLU A 521 2.61 -23.24 -23.18
C GLU A 521 3.77 -22.91 -24.14
N SER A 522 4.09 -23.81 -25.07
CA SER A 522 5.15 -23.58 -26.06
C SER A 522 4.78 -22.51 -27.09
N TYR A 523 3.48 -22.28 -27.34
CA TYR A 523 3.01 -21.16 -28.18
C TYR A 523 3.16 -19.78 -27.52
N LYS A 524 3.31 -19.69 -26.19
CA LYS A 524 3.56 -18.43 -25.47
C LYS A 524 5.00 -17.90 -25.64
N GLN A 525 5.90 -18.73 -26.16
CA GLN A 525 7.33 -18.42 -26.31
C GLN A 525 7.71 -17.97 -27.74
N LEU A 526 6.78 -18.07 -28.70
CA LEU A 526 6.84 -17.46 -30.04
C LEU A 526 6.02 -16.16 -30.04
#